data_AF-A0A8T5QJN7-F1
#
_entry.id   AF-A0A8T5QJN7-F1
#
_cell.length_a   1.000
_cell.length_b   1.000
_cell.length_c   1.000
_cell.angle_alpha   90.00
_cell.angle_beta   90.00
_cell.angle_gamma   90.00
#
_symmetry.space_group_name_H-M   'P 1'
#
loop_
_entity.id
_entity.type
_entity.pdbx_description
1 polymer ?
#
loop_
_entity_poly.entity_id
_entity_poly.type
_entity_poly.pdbx_seq_one_letter_code
_entity_poly.pdbx_strand_id
1 'polypeptide(L)'
;MDTGDGYEVKDIKLAEQGERNIKWAQQHMQALMKVHERFSKEKPLKGIRIGMALHVTKETALLVRALIAGGAEVAITGCNPLSTQDDVAATLAEEGVKVWGYKGENNEDYYRYIEKVIAFKPHITIDDGCDLVSEIHTKHADLIPEIIAGCEET
;
A
#
# COMPACT_ATOMS: atom_id res chain seq x y z
N MET A 1 -17.02 8.72 0.69
CA MET A 1 -16.19 7.51 0.65
C MET A 1 -16.73 6.68 -0.47
N ASP A 2 -15.91 6.50 -1.49
CA ASP A 2 -16.20 5.55 -2.56
C ASP A 2 -15.61 4.21 -2.16
N THR A 3 -16.40 3.15 -2.35
CA THR A 3 -16.06 1.78 -1.96
C THR A 3 -16.20 0.87 -3.17
N GLY A 4 -15.29 -0.09 -3.27
CA GLY A 4 -15.33 -1.11 -4.31
C GLY A 4 -14.68 -2.40 -3.82
N ASP A 5 -14.60 -3.38 -4.71
CA ASP A 5 -13.90 -4.62 -4.39
C ASP A 5 -12.40 -4.35 -4.26
N GLY A 6 -11.90 -4.39 -3.02
CA GLY A 6 -10.50 -4.11 -2.71
C GLY A 6 -10.17 -2.65 -2.35
N TYR A 7 -11.13 -1.72 -2.26
CA TYR A 7 -10.79 -0.35 -1.83
C TYR A 7 -11.87 0.39 -1.04
N GLU A 8 -11.43 1.37 -0.26
CA GLU A 8 -12.26 2.42 0.34
C GLU A 8 -11.43 3.72 0.38
N VAL A 9 -11.83 4.72 -0.40
CA VAL A 9 -11.09 5.98 -0.59
C VAL A 9 -12.03 7.18 -0.54
N LYS A 10 -11.49 8.39 -0.43
CA LYS A 10 -12.31 9.61 -0.25
C LYS A 10 -13.29 9.84 -1.40
N ASP A 11 -12.76 9.90 -2.61
CA ASP A 11 -13.45 10.17 -3.88
C ASP A 11 -12.60 9.61 -5.03
N ILE A 12 -13.12 8.59 -5.73
CA ILE A 12 -12.39 7.90 -6.82
C ILE A 12 -12.11 8.84 -8.00
N LYS A 13 -12.89 9.92 -8.17
CA LYS A 13 -12.74 10.87 -9.28
C LYS A 13 -11.46 11.71 -9.17
N LEU A 14 -10.75 11.65 -8.05
CA LEU A 14 -9.46 12.31 -7.87
C LEU A 14 -8.30 11.57 -8.58
N ALA A 15 -8.53 10.36 -9.10
CA ALA A 15 -7.50 9.51 -9.69
C ALA A 15 -6.70 10.18 -10.81
N GLU A 16 -7.35 10.97 -11.69
CA GLU A 16 -6.66 11.67 -12.78
C GLU A 16 -5.67 12.73 -12.25
N GLN A 17 -6.03 13.40 -11.15
CA GLN A 17 -5.15 14.37 -10.49
C GLN A 17 -4.00 13.67 -9.76
N GLY A 18 -4.29 12.57 -9.06
CA GLY A 18 -3.26 11.77 -8.40
C GLY A 18 -2.24 11.22 -9.40
N GLU A 19 -2.68 10.77 -10.57
CA GLU A 19 -1.80 10.25 -11.62
C GLU A 19 -0.84 11.33 -12.15
N ARG A 20 -1.30 12.59 -12.26
CA ARG A 20 -0.39 13.71 -12.59
C ARG A 20 0.66 13.91 -11.50
N ASN A 21 0.27 13.83 -10.23
CA ASN A 21 1.18 14.00 -9.10
C ASN A 21 2.19 12.85 -8.98
N ILE A 22 1.75 11.61 -9.22
CA ILE A 22 2.61 10.42 -9.26
C ILE A 22 3.62 10.52 -10.41
N LYS A 23 3.18 10.92 -11.62
CA LYS A 23 4.07 11.17 -12.76
C LYS A 23 5.13 12.24 -12.46
N TRP A 24 4.76 13.30 -11.74
CA TRP A 24 5.73 14.30 -11.30
C TRP A 24 6.78 13.68 -10.36
N ALA A 25 6.36 12.91 -9.36
CA ALA A 25 7.30 12.23 -8.45
C ALA A 25 8.21 11.23 -9.21
N GLN A 26 7.68 10.56 -10.23
CA GLN A 26 8.40 9.59 -11.03
C GLN A 26 9.64 10.20 -11.70
N GLN A 27 9.55 11.46 -12.12
CA GLN A 27 10.68 12.19 -12.72
C GLN A 27 11.83 12.42 -11.73
N HIS A 28 11.55 12.41 -10.43
CA HIS A 28 12.51 12.67 -9.37
C HIS A 28 13.01 11.41 -8.63
N MET A 29 12.41 10.23 -8.86
CA MET A 29 12.74 8.99 -8.17
C MET A 29 13.50 7.99 -9.06
N GLN A 30 14.60 8.43 -9.68
CA GLN A 30 15.35 7.64 -10.68
C GLN A 30 15.93 6.32 -10.16
N ALA A 31 16.22 6.22 -8.85
CA ALA A 31 16.67 4.96 -8.27
C ALA A 31 15.55 3.89 -8.30
N LEU A 32 14.34 4.27 -7.90
CA LEU A 32 13.16 3.40 -7.93
C LEU A 32 12.74 3.09 -9.37
N MET A 33 12.83 4.09 -10.26
CA MET A 33 13.17 3.98 -11.69
C MET A 33 13.71 2.63 -12.16
N LYS A 34 14.99 2.45 -11.81
CA LYS A 34 15.80 1.30 -12.23
C LYS A 34 15.33 0.00 -11.59
N VAL A 35 14.85 0.05 -10.35
CA VAL A 35 14.29 -1.12 -9.66
C VAL A 35 13.03 -1.60 -10.37
N HIS A 36 12.11 -0.69 -10.69
CA HIS A 36 10.89 -1.01 -11.44
C HIS A 36 11.22 -1.61 -12.81
N GLU A 37 12.16 -1.01 -13.56
CA GLU A 37 12.56 -1.54 -14.87
C GLU A 37 13.10 -2.97 -14.75
N ARG A 38 14.00 -3.23 -13.79
CA ARG A 38 14.52 -4.58 -13.53
C ARG A 38 13.41 -5.54 -13.12
N PHE A 39 12.57 -5.15 -12.17
CA PHE A 39 11.48 -5.97 -11.63
C PHE A 39 10.46 -6.33 -12.71
N SER A 40 10.16 -5.42 -13.64
CA SER A 40 9.25 -5.71 -14.75
C SER A 40 9.73 -6.82 -15.69
N LYS A 41 11.05 -7.06 -15.76
CA LYS A 41 11.68 -8.13 -16.55
C LYS A 41 11.81 -9.43 -15.73
N GLU A 42 12.32 -9.32 -14.51
CA GLU A 42 12.69 -10.48 -13.67
C GLU A 42 11.51 -11.08 -12.92
N LYS A 43 10.47 -10.29 -12.62
CA LYS A 43 9.32 -10.67 -11.77
C LYS A 43 9.72 -11.41 -10.48
N PRO A 44 10.68 -10.88 -9.68
CA PRO A 44 11.23 -11.62 -8.55
C PRO A 44 10.24 -11.85 -7.39
N LEU A 45 9.12 -11.12 -7.37
CA LEU A 45 8.09 -11.18 -6.33
C LEU A 45 6.84 -11.95 -6.78
N LYS A 46 6.93 -12.71 -7.88
CA LYS A 46 5.80 -13.49 -8.40
C LYS A 46 5.25 -14.44 -7.33
N GLY A 47 3.94 -14.30 -7.05
CA GLY A 47 3.24 -15.12 -6.05
C GLY A 47 3.39 -14.65 -4.61
N ILE A 48 4.07 -13.52 -4.39
CA ILE A 48 4.20 -12.90 -3.06
C ILE A 48 3.07 -11.88 -2.86
N ARG A 49 2.38 -11.98 -1.71
CA ARG A 49 1.45 -10.97 -1.23
C ARG A 49 2.16 -10.05 -0.25
N ILE A 50 2.11 -8.74 -0.49
CA ILE A 50 2.75 -7.72 0.35
C ILE A 50 1.66 -6.85 0.97
N GLY A 51 1.63 -6.82 2.30
CA GLY A 51 0.76 -5.94 3.08
C GLY A 51 1.55 -4.73 3.56
N MET A 52 0.99 -3.55 3.41
CA MET A 52 1.68 -2.30 3.69
C MET A 52 0.84 -1.39 4.60
N ALA A 53 1.48 -0.80 5.61
CA ALA A 53 0.93 0.31 6.37
C ALA A 53 1.98 1.44 6.32
N LEU A 54 1.80 2.39 5.40
CA LEU A 54 2.75 3.48 5.13
C LEU A 54 1.97 4.76 4.87
N HIS A 55 2.64 5.91 4.86
CA HIS A 55 2.05 7.13 4.32
C HIS A 55 1.64 6.93 2.85
N VAL A 56 0.34 7.05 2.53
CA VAL A 56 -0.16 6.89 1.15
C VAL A 56 0.07 8.18 0.37
N THR A 57 1.27 8.32 -0.19
CA THR A 57 1.70 9.47 -1.00
C THR A 57 2.14 9.07 -2.40
N LYS A 58 2.36 10.07 -3.26
CA LYS A 58 2.83 9.85 -4.64
C LYS A 58 4.14 9.06 -4.73
N GLU A 59 5.02 9.19 -3.74
CA GLU A 59 6.26 8.41 -3.62
C GLU A 59 5.95 6.94 -3.30
N THR A 60 5.06 6.68 -2.34
CA THR A 60 4.61 5.33 -1.98
C THR A 60 3.86 4.65 -3.12
N ALA A 61 3.09 5.39 -3.92
CA ALA A 61 2.45 4.84 -5.12
C ALA A 61 3.48 4.30 -6.13
N LEU A 62 4.64 4.96 -6.29
CA LEU A 62 5.72 4.44 -7.14
C LEU A 62 6.37 3.19 -6.55
N LEU A 63 6.48 3.10 -5.22
CA LEU A 63 6.93 1.88 -4.55
C LEU A 63 5.96 0.72 -4.82
N VAL A 64 4.66 0.95 -4.62
CA VAL A 64 3.60 -0.02 -4.92
C VAL A 64 3.68 -0.49 -6.38
N ARG A 65 3.80 0.44 -7.34
CA ARG A 65 3.95 0.11 -8.77
C ARG A 65 5.21 -0.70 -9.05
N ALA A 66 6.33 -0.43 -8.37
CA ALA A 66 7.55 -1.22 -8.51
C ALA A 66 7.37 -2.65 -7.97
N LEU A 67 6.73 -2.82 -6.82
CA LEU A 67 6.44 -4.15 -6.24
C LEU A 67 5.51 -4.97 -7.14
N ILE A 68 4.43 -4.37 -7.64
CA ILE A 68 3.52 -4.99 -8.62
C ILE A 68 4.26 -5.30 -9.92
N ALA A 69 5.12 -4.40 -10.40
CA ALA A 69 5.98 -4.68 -11.55
C ALA A 69 6.90 -5.88 -11.28
N GLY A 70 7.29 -6.13 -10.03
CA GLY A 70 7.99 -7.34 -9.60
C GLY A 70 7.15 -8.61 -9.55
N GLY A 71 5.84 -8.53 -9.80
CA GLY A 71 4.92 -9.67 -9.80
C GLY A 71 4.23 -9.91 -8.44
N ALA A 72 4.40 -9.02 -7.47
CA ALA A 72 3.69 -9.07 -6.21
C ALA A 72 2.21 -8.68 -6.38
N GLU A 73 1.37 -9.20 -5.50
CA GLU A 73 0.08 -8.58 -5.20
C GLU A 73 0.25 -7.69 -3.95
N VAL A 74 -0.30 -6.47 -3.99
CA VAL A 74 -0.08 -5.47 -2.93
C VAL A 74 -1.41 -5.01 -2.33
N ALA A 75 -1.44 -4.91 -1.01
CA ALA A 75 -2.48 -4.26 -0.23
C ALA A 75 -1.86 -3.17 0.65
N ILE A 76 -2.47 -1.98 0.70
CA ILE A 76 -1.92 -0.84 1.43
C ILE A 76 -2.99 -0.06 2.22
N THR A 77 -2.59 0.41 3.40
CA THR A 77 -3.32 1.41 4.18
C THR A 77 -2.37 2.51 4.69
N GLY A 78 -2.94 3.59 5.23
CA GLY A 78 -2.19 4.66 5.90
C GLY A 78 -1.62 4.21 7.24
N CYS A 79 -0.39 4.61 7.58
CA CYS A 79 0.17 4.48 8.94
C CYS A 79 -0.09 5.73 9.82
N ASN A 80 -0.73 6.76 9.26
CA ASN A 80 -1.09 7.96 10.00
C ASN A 80 -2.37 8.58 9.42
N PRO A 81 -3.38 8.86 10.27
CA PRO A 81 -4.68 9.37 9.83
C PRO A 81 -4.66 10.64 8.97
N LEU A 82 -3.60 11.46 9.05
CA LEU A 82 -3.52 12.74 8.34
C LEU A 82 -2.62 12.71 7.09
N SER A 83 -1.98 11.57 6.82
CA SER A 83 -0.90 11.49 5.83
C SER A 83 -1.35 11.10 4.43
N THR A 84 -2.48 10.40 4.31
CA THR A 84 -3.02 9.97 3.01
C THR A 84 -3.25 11.15 2.08
N GLN A 85 -2.73 11.05 0.87
CA GLN A 85 -3.07 11.93 -0.25
C GLN A 85 -4.25 11.30 -0.98
N ASP A 86 -5.45 11.87 -0.81
CA ASP A 86 -6.71 11.28 -1.29
C ASP A 86 -6.72 11.04 -2.81
N ASP A 87 -6.05 11.91 -3.56
CA ASP A 87 -5.89 11.80 -5.01
C ASP A 87 -5.00 10.61 -5.40
N VAL A 88 -3.93 10.36 -4.64
CA VAL A 88 -3.06 9.19 -4.82
C VAL A 88 -3.77 7.90 -4.46
N ALA A 89 -4.49 7.87 -3.34
CA ALA A 89 -5.29 6.71 -2.94
C ALA A 89 -6.33 6.38 -4.01
N ALA A 90 -6.99 7.39 -4.58
CA ALA A 90 -7.91 7.23 -5.70
C ALA A 90 -7.22 6.67 -6.95
N THR A 91 -6.02 7.14 -7.31
CA THR A 91 -5.27 6.56 -8.45
C THR A 91 -4.95 5.09 -8.24
N LEU A 92 -4.47 4.71 -7.05
CA LEU A 92 -4.17 3.31 -6.74
C LEU A 92 -5.43 2.43 -6.82
N ALA A 93 -6.57 2.92 -6.33
CA ALA A 93 -7.84 2.23 -6.43
C ALA A 93 -8.30 2.06 -7.90
N GLU A 94 -8.17 3.10 -8.74
CA GLU A 94 -8.50 3.03 -10.17
C GLU A 94 -7.61 2.03 -10.92
N GLU A 95 -6.34 1.88 -10.49
CA GLU A 95 -5.40 0.87 -11.00
C GLU A 95 -5.69 -0.55 -10.52
N GLY A 96 -6.67 -0.75 -9.64
CA GLY A 96 -7.03 -2.04 -9.08
C GLY A 96 -6.12 -2.52 -7.95
N VAL A 97 -5.32 -1.62 -7.36
CA VAL A 97 -4.56 -1.91 -6.14
C VAL A 97 -5.51 -2.02 -4.96
N LYS A 98 -5.25 -2.96 -4.04
CA LYS A 98 -6.01 -3.05 -2.80
C LYS A 98 -5.60 -1.90 -1.87
N VAL A 99 -6.45 -0.90 -1.68
CA VAL A 99 -6.09 0.33 -0.94
C VAL A 99 -7.25 0.80 -0.06
N TRP A 100 -6.96 1.01 1.21
CA TRP A 100 -7.94 1.54 2.16
C TRP A 100 -7.33 2.69 2.94
N GLY A 101 -7.91 3.88 2.80
CA GLY A 101 -7.45 5.04 3.52
C GLY A 101 -7.95 6.35 2.92
N TYR A 102 -8.01 7.38 3.76
CA TYR A 102 -8.33 8.75 3.39
C TYR A 102 -7.73 9.75 4.38
N LYS A 103 -7.60 11.01 3.97
CA LYS A 103 -7.11 12.05 4.87
C LYS A 103 -8.13 12.40 5.94
N GLY A 104 -7.72 12.34 7.20
CA GLY A 104 -8.56 12.61 8.36
C GLY A 104 -9.35 11.39 8.81
N GLU A 105 -8.75 10.20 8.72
CA GLU A 105 -9.30 8.98 9.33
C GLU A 105 -9.61 9.19 10.82
N ASN A 106 -10.71 8.60 11.28
CA ASN A 106 -10.91 8.41 12.70
C ASN A 106 -10.22 7.11 13.15
N ASN A 107 -10.10 6.90 14.46
CA ASN A 107 -9.41 5.74 15.01
C ASN A 107 -10.06 4.40 14.64
N GLU A 108 -11.39 4.37 14.47
CA GLU A 108 -12.11 3.15 14.08
C GLU A 108 -11.77 2.77 12.63
N ASP A 109 -11.80 3.73 11.72
CA ASP A 109 -11.46 3.51 10.32
C ASP A 109 -9.99 3.11 10.14
N TYR A 110 -9.07 3.75 10.87
CA TYR A 110 -7.65 3.43 10.87
C TYR A 110 -7.38 1.95 11.14
N TYR A 111 -7.84 1.43 12.29
CA TYR A 111 -7.65 0.01 12.63
C TYR A 111 -8.48 -0.92 11.74
N ARG A 112 -9.67 -0.50 11.29
CA ARG A 112 -10.46 -1.26 10.33
C ARG A 112 -9.73 -1.46 9.00
N TYR A 113 -8.94 -0.47 8.55
CA TYR A 113 -8.15 -0.59 7.33
C TYR A 113 -6.88 -1.43 7.51
N ILE A 114 -6.23 -1.36 8.67
CA ILE A 114 -5.17 -2.33 9.03
C ILE A 114 -5.72 -3.77 8.96
N GLU A 115 -6.90 -4.02 9.52
CA GLU A 115 -7.57 -5.32 9.44
C GLU A 115 -7.86 -5.76 7.99
N LYS A 116 -8.14 -4.83 7.06
CA LYS A 116 -8.28 -5.17 5.63
C LYS A 116 -6.96 -5.64 5.02
N VAL A 117 -5.84 -5.01 5.38
CA VAL A 117 -4.50 -5.43 4.95
C VAL A 117 -4.12 -6.78 5.57
N ILE A 118 -4.48 -7.04 6.83
CA ILE A 118 -4.26 -8.34 7.48
C ILE A 118 -5.10 -9.43 6.81
N ALA A 119 -6.37 -9.16 6.50
CA ALA A 119 -7.27 -10.11 5.82
C ALA A 119 -6.79 -10.50 4.41
N PHE A 120 -5.90 -9.70 3.80
CA PHE A 120 -5.21 -10.04 2.57
C PHE A 120 -4.13 -11.13 2.75
N LYS A 121 -3.86 -11.55 3.99
CA LYS A 121 -2.91 -12.60 4.38
C LYS A 121 -1.52 -12.37 3.77
N PRO A 122 -0.84 -11.28 4.11
CA PRO A 122 0.45 -10.96 3.52
C PRO A 122 1.51 -12.02 3.85
N HIS A 123 2.40 -12.30 2.91
CA HIS A 123 3.63 -13.05 3.18
C HIS A 123 4.75 -12.10 3.64
N ILE A 124 4.70 -10.83 3.22
CA ILE A 124 5.66 -9.80 3.62
C ILE A 124 4.89 -8.58 4.13
N THR A 125 5.35 -8.00 5.24
CA THR A 125 4.87 -6.70 5.71
C THR A 125 5.89 -5.61 5.39
N ILE A 126 5.40 -4.42 5.01
CA ILE A 126 6.19 -3.18 4.97
C ILE A 126 5.46 -2.15 5.82
N ASP A 127 6.05 -1.75 6.93
CA ASP A 127 5.39 -0.99 7.98
C ASP A 127 6.18 0.29 8.29
N ASP A 128 5.48 1.28 8.83
CA ASP A 128 6.04 2.55 9.32
C ASP A 128 5.34 2.90 10.63
N GLY A 129 6.00 2.60 11.74
CA GLY A 129 5.45 2.76 13.09
C GLY A 129 4.89 1.47 13.72
N CYS A 130 5.17 0.31 13.11
CA CYS A 130 4.89 -1.04 13.65
C CYS A 130 3.42 -1.42 13.92
N ASP A 131 2.41 -0.63 13.52
CA ASP A 131 1.02 -0.94 13.85
C ASP A 131 0.53 -2.22 13.15
N LEU A 132 0.84 -2.41 11.87
CA LEU A 132 0.41 -3.60 11.12
C LEU A 132 1.08 -4.86 11.69
N VAL A 133 2.39 -4.83 11.92
CA VAL A 133 3.12 -5.97 12.46
C VAL A 133 2.68 -6.28 13.89
N SER A 134 2.43 -5.26 14.72
CA SER A 134 1.96 -5.43 16.09
C SER A 134 0.57 -6.06 16.14
N GLU A 135 -0.36 -5.61 15.30
CA GLU A 135 -1.70 -6.18 15.20
C GLU A 135 -1.65 -7.65 14.76
N ILE A 136 -0.80 -8.01 13.80
CA ILE A 136 -0.60 -9.42 13.40
C ILE A 136 -0.07 -10.24 14.59
N HIS A 137 0.98 -9.79 15.27
CA HIS A 137 1.58 -10.57 16.37
C HIS A 137 0.67 -10.72 17.58
N THR A 138 -0.21 -9.75 17.84
CA THR A 138 -1.06 -9.72 19.04
C THR A 138 -2.42 -10.35 18.80
N LYS A 139 -3.02 -10.20 17.61
CA LYS A 139 -4.40 -10.62 17.35
C LYS A 139 -4.55 -11.67 16.25
N HIS A 140 -3.55 -11.82 15.36
CA HIS A 140 -3.61 -12.73 14.20
C HIS A 140 -2.37 -13.62 14.13
N ALA A 141 -1.94 -14.14 15.28
CA ALA A 141 -0.73 -14.95 15.40
C ALA A 141 -0.78 -16.25 14.55
N ASP A 142 -1.96 -16.68 14.13
CA ASP A 142 -2.18 -17.79 13.19
C ASP A 142 -1.61 -17.52 11.78
N LEU A 143 -1.40 -16.25 11.40
CA LEU A 143 -0.79 -15.87 10.13
C LEU A 143 0.74 -15.90 10.15
N ILE A 144 1.37 -15.85 11.33
CA ILE A 144 2.84 -15.78 11.48
C ILE A 144 3.58 -16.88 10.71
N PRO A 145 3.14 -18.15 10.70
CA PRO A 145 3.84 -19.20 9.93
C PRO A 145 3.95 -18.94 8.42
N GLU A 146 3.06 -18.13 7.85
CA GLU A 146 3.05 -17.78 6.42
C GLU A 146 3.82 -16.46 6.12
N ILE A 147 4.22 -15.72 7.16
CA ILE A 147 5.01 -14.49 7.01
C ILE A 147 6.49 -14.84 6.88
N ILE A 148 7.09 -14.45 5.77
CA ILE A 148 8.49 -14.76 5.44
C ILE A 148 9.44 -13.58 5.70
N ALA A 149 8.93 -12.35 5.80
CA ALA A 149 9.71 -11.16 6.10
C ALA A 149 8.85 -10.01 6.64
N GLY A 150 9.46 -9.14 7.45
CA GLY A 150 8.95 -7.82 7.77
C GLY A 150 10.02 -6.77 7.47
N CYS A 151 9.60 -5.67 6.85
CA CYS A 151 10.41 -4.48 6.63
C CYS A 151 9.77 -3.32 7.40
N GLU A 152 10.59 -2.57 8.13
CA GLU A 152 10.15 -1.43 8.95
C GLU A 152 10.93 -0.19 8.52
N GLU A 153 10.24 0.93 8.37
CA GLU A 153 10.83 2.21 8.00
C GLU A 153 11.32 3.00 9.21
N THR A 154 10.63 2.94 10.37
CA THR A 154 10.95 3.78 11.56
C THR A 154 11.05 3.07 12.90
#